data_AF-A0A0Q7VV96-F1
#
_entry.id   AF-A0A0Q7VV96-F1
#
_cell.length_a   1.000
_cell.length_b   1.000
_cell.length_c   1.000
_cell.angle_alpha   90.00
_cell.angle_beta   90.00
_cell.angle_gamma   90.00
#
_symmetry.space_group_name_H-M   'P 1'
#
loop_
_entity.id
_entity.type
_entity.pdbx_description
1 polymer ?
#
loop_
_entity_poly.entity_id
_entity_poly.type
_entity_poly.pdbx_seq_one_letter_code
_entity_poly.pdbx_strand_id
1 'polypeptide(L)'
;MGWVRIHPFIANWPGGGDPPVFEINSNENGEAVVELAWDPQALLHPSTYPDLLRYYCSAIGINGTMAKDGGGTMTVNVPAERITLNANRATWVMPKALWAAYVEESLKTLNSPPTSTFSRNLYYRVSVTPPGGSKAEIWPPDHVLGGQRVTLPPPDDSGVIDRASAMAAPHIGILAISATPASRVVPDTAAVQAMGGIPFLPNLWGTILTTIWNQLPENDANRMSLATVFAHPEFKRLAVPERGGVLRLWLLSSRIRKDIPVLLSRQAVTGSGVLTPILNKMALKGGKTLLTLLLDLLNVHIHPDLVVMTRDELVADVLHEVLDPNGRVNQGAAGTCVPTSIQTMLITVNPAEYVRLQVGWLSSEGKVELANGTIVALPRGVLQIARYSQPDAPASTGFYARNYAELAFQASAIKYAHAGNFPADTGNEASAKAMFKYVHENGLFPDQTKRLLEALFAVTFTGSAVAPTNSSTTVSIQNSIADGLFAAIPAKQQQVLVATYWGIPPQGPPPPGSKYGAHAVLALRHEGGRLFFKNPQYAGSLPSGVDGGTANNPPRRYENVSSTLESISDADLRKWIYWYFTPDTAII
;
A
#
# COMPACT_ATOMS: atom_id res chain seq x y z
N MET A 1 -18.62 2.79 -1.03
CA MET A 1 -19.04 2.29 -2.35
C MET A 1 -20.33 1.53 -2.07
N GLY A 2 -21.39 2.22 -1.63
CA GLY A 2 -22.69 1.60 -1.37
C GLY A 2 -23.55 1.78 -2.61
N TRP A 3 -23.96 0.65 -3.16
CA TRP A 3 -24.76 0.54 -4.36
C TRP A 3 -26.13 0.08 -3.85
N VAL A 4 -27.21 0.44 -4.53
CA VAL A 4 -28.45 -0.34 -4.40
C VAL A 4 -28.18 -1.69 -5.05
N ARG A 5 -27.62 -2.64 -4.28
CA ARG A 5 -27.37 -4.00 -4.73
C ARG A 5 -28.63 -4.81 -4.50
N ILE A 6 -29.43 -4.92 -5.55
CA ILE A 6 -30.56 -5.84 -5.59
C ILE A 6 -30.01 -7.21 -5.95
N HIS A 7 -30.24 -8.18 -5.07
CA HIS A 7 -30.11 -9.60 -5.41
C HIS A 7 -31.48 -10.09 -5.85
N PRO A 8 -31.83 -10.02 -7.15
CA PRO A 8 -32.99 -10.75 -7.61
C PRO A 8 -32.67 -12.23 -7.45
N PHE A 9 -33.24 -12.88 -6.43
CA PHE A 9 -33.46 -14.32 -6.46
C PHE A 9 -34.53 -14.59 -7.52
N ILE A 10 -34.17 -14.44 -8.80
CA ILE A 10 -35.13 -14.55 -9.91
C ILE A 10 -34.50 -15.46 -10.95
N ALA A 11 -34.54 -16.77 -10.68
CA ALA A 11 -34.22 -17.77 -11.68
C ALA A 11 -35.34 -17.91 -12.73
N ASN A 12 -36.58 -17.51 -12.41
CA ASN A 12 -37.75 -17.68 -13.29
C ASN A 12 -38.70 -16.48 -13.18
N TRP A 13 -38.72 -15.63 -14.20
CA TRP A 13 -39.73 -14.58 -14.37
C TRP A 13 -40.57 -14.87 -15.62
N PRO A 14 -41.90 -14.68 -15.56
CA PRO A 14 -42.86 -15.20 -14.59
C PRO A 14 -43.33 -16.58 -15.08
N GLY A 15 -42.80 -17.65 -14.48
CA GLY A 15 -43.21 -19.05 -14.70
C GLY A 15 -44.03 -19.64 -13.55
N GLY A 16 -44.54 -18.80 -12.64
CA GLY A 16 -45.10 -19.20 -11.35
C GLY A 16 -44.04 -19.32 -10.25
N GLY A 17 -44.42 -18.99 -9.00
CA GLY A 17 -43.52 -19.00 -7.82
C GLY A 17 -43.88 -17.94 -6.77
N ASP A 18 -43.12 -17.91 -5.67
CA ASP A 18 -43.25 -16.89 -4.62
C ASP A 18 -42.85 -15.49 -5.12
N PRO A 19 -43.38 -14.41 -4.53
CA PRO A 19 -43.03 -13.05 -4.93
C PRO A 19 -41.53 -12.75 -4.80
N PRO A 20 -40.93 -11.98 -5.73
CA PRO A 20 -39.52 -11.62 -5.66
C PRO A 20 -39.20 -10.73 -4.45
N VAL A 21 -38.01 -10.92 -3.90
CA VAL A 21 -37.46 -10.13 -2.78
C VAL A 21 -36.38 -9.19 -3.30
N PHE A 22 -36.47 -7.93 -2.91
CA PHE A 22 -35.53 -6.86 -3.25
C PHE A 22 -34.73 -6.49 -2.00
N GLU A 23 -33.41 -6.66 -2.05
CA GLU A 23 -32.53 -6.09 -1.04
C GLU A 23 -32.08 -4.69 -1.49
N ILE A 24 -32.27 -3.70 -0.63
CA ILE A 24 -31.95 -2.30 -0.89
C ILE A 24 -30.84 -1.91 0.08
N ASN A 25 -29.73 -1.41 -0.44
CA ASN A 25 -28.60 -0.93 0.36
C ASN A 25 -28.28 0.52 -0.05
N SER A 26 -28.00 1.36 0.93
CA SER A 26 -27.65 2.78 0.76
C SER A 26 -26.37 3.12 1.54
N ASN A 27 -25.88 4.36 1.42
CA ASN A 27 -24.78 4.88 2.23
C ASN A 27 -25.27 5.56 3.53
N GLU A 28 -26.53 5.96 3.56
CA GLU A 28 -27.20 6.55 4.72
C GLU A 28 -28.62 5.99 4.87
N ASN A 29 -29.15 6.07 6.09
CA ASN A 29 -30.56 5.77 6.33
C ASN A 29 -31.44 6.77 5.56
N GLY A 30 -32.67 6.38 5.30
CA GLY A 30 -33.62 7.20 4.54
C GLY A 30 -34.84 6.39 4.14
N GLU A 31 -35.63 6.95 3.25
CA GLU A 31 -36.76 6.28 2.63
C GLU A 31 -36.41 5.86 1.20
N ALA A 32 -36.62 4.60 0.86
CA ALA A 32 -36.57 4.11 -0.52
C ALA A 32 -37.96 3.98 -1.11
N VAL A 33 -38.00 4.13 -2.43
CA VAL A 33 -39.15 3.89 -3.29
C VAL A 33 -38.72 2.96 -4.40
N VAL A 34 -39.49 1.89 -4.65
CA VAL A 34 -39.28 0.97 -5.76
C VAL A 34 -40.29 1.28 -6.85
N GLU A 35 -39.80 1.52 -8.06
CA GLU A 35 -40.59 1.76 -9.27
C GLU A 35 -40.37 0.60 -10.24
N LEU A 36 -41.45 0.18 -10.90
CA LEU A 36 -41.46 -0.93 -11.86
C LEU A 36 -42.21 -0.50 -13.12
N ALA A 37 -41.76 -0.92 -14.30
CA ALA A 37 -42.44 -0.62 -15.55
C ALA A 37 -42.22 -1.66 -16.63
N TRP A 38 -43.14 -1.76 -17.60
CA TRP A 38 -43.02 -2.68 -18.73
C TRP A 38 -41.97 -2.24 -19.76
N ASP A 39 -41.63 -0.95 -19.76
CA ASP A 39 -40.70 -0.34 -20.71
C ASP A 39 -39.90 0.80 -20.06
N PRO A 40 -38.70 1.15 -20.59
CA PRO A 40 -37.89 2.22 -20.02
C PRO A 40 -38.53 3.61 -20.11
N GLN A 41 -39.39 3.86 -21.12
CA GLN A 41 -40.04 5.17 -21.28
C GLN A 41 -41.00 5.43 -20.12
N ALA A 42 -41.70 4.39 -19.66
CA ALA A 42 -42.58 4.47 -18.50
C ALA A 42 -41.84 4.72 -17.18
N LEU A 43 -40.57 4.33 -17.05
CA LEU A 43 -39.71 4.76 -15.94
C LEU A 43 -39.26 6.21 -16.08
N LEU A 44 -38.82 6.63 -17.27
CA LEU A 44 -38.33 7.98 -17.55
C LEU A 44 -39.44 9.04 -17.43
N HIS A 45 -40.67 8.67 -17.77
CA HIS A 45 -41.85 9.52 -17.71
C HIS A 45 -42.98 8.81 -16.93
N PRO A 46 -42.90 8.78 -15.59
CA PRO A 46 -43.96 8.22 -14.76
C PRO A 46 -45.30 8.90 -15.02
N SER A 47 -46.32 8.13 -15.38
CA SER A 47 -47.69 8.61 -15.56
C SER A 47 -48.68 7.51 -15.20
N THR A 48 -49.96 7.86 -15.16
CA THR A 48 -51.03 6.86 -15.22
C THR A 48 -51.12 6.36 -16.66
N TYR A 49 -51.16 5.04 -16.82
CA TYR A 49 -51.32 4.38 -18.12
C TYR A 49 -52.68 3.67 -18.18
N PRO A 50 -53.26 3.46 -19.38
CA PRO A 50 -54.47 2.65 -19.52
C PRO A 50 -54.30 1.23 -18.97
N ASP A 51 -53.11 0.65 -19.18
CA ASP A 51 -52.73 -0.63 -18.62
C ASP A 51 -52.33 -0.46 -17.15
N LEU A 52 -53.09 -1.10 -16.25
CA LEU A 52 -52.94 -0.98 -14.81
C LEU A 52 -51.49 -1.18 -14.35
N LEU A 53 -50.82 -2.23 -14.84
CA LEU A 53 -49.48 -2.60 -14.39
C LEU A 53 -48.33 -2.00 -15.21
N ARG A 54 -48.60 -1.14 -16.20
CA ARG A 54 -47.54 -0.63 -17.07
C ARG A 54 -46.51 0.21 -16.31
N TYR A 55 -46.93 0.86 -15.23
CA TYR A 55 -46.05 1.54 -14.29
C TYR A 55 -46.57 1.36 -12.85
N TYR A 56 -45.67 1.05 -11.93
CA TYR A 56 -45.94 0.93 -10.51
C TYR A 56 -44.89 1.70 -9.70
N CYS A 57 -45.31 2.32 -8.60
CA CYS A 57 -44.44 3.00 -7.64
C CYS A 57 -44.87 2.64 -6.22
N SER A 58 -43.94 2.12 -5.42
CA SER A 58 -44.24 1.66 -4.06
C SER A 58 -44.83 2.79 -3.20
N ALA A 59 -44.33 4.02 -3.32
CA ALA A 59 -44.80 5.16 -2.52
C ALA A 59 -46.19 5.68 -2.89
N ILE A 60 -46.77 5.23 -4.02
CA ILE A 60 -48.12 5.61 -4.48
C ILE A 60 -49.09 4.43 -4.28
N GLY A 61 -48.59 3.20 -4.39
CA GLY A 61 -49.42 2.01 -4.43
C GLY A 61 -50.17 1.86 -5.75
N ILE A 62 -51.05 0.87 -5.81
CA ILE A 62 -51.91 0.64 -6.97
C ILE A 62 -53.25 0.05 -6.53
N ASN A 63 -54.34 0.55 -7.09
CA ASN A 63 -55.68 0.01 -6.86
C ASN A 63 -56.47 0.03 -8.18
N GLY A 64 -56.89 -1.14 -8.64
CA GLY A 64 -57.69 -1.27 -9.85
C GLY A 64 -58.10 -2.70 -10.13
N THR A 65 -58.81 -2.90 -11.22
CA THR A 65 -59.17 -4.22 -11.73
C THR A 65 -58.55 -4.46 -13.10
N MET A 66 -58.19 -5.70 -13.37
CA MET A 66 -57.68 -6.14 -14.68
C MET A 66 -58.38 -7.44 -15.08
N ALA A 67 -58.57 -7.65 -16.38
CA ALA A 67 -59.13 -8.90 -16.89
C ALA A 67 -58.19 -10.08 -16.59
N LYS A 68 -58.73 -11.27 -16.36
CA LYS A 68 -57.96 -12.52 -16.33
C LYS A 68 -57.91 -13.17 -17.71
N ASP A 69 -56.88 -13.98 -17.91
CA ASP A 69 -56.63 -14.81 -19.08
C ASP A 69 -57.81 -15.75 -19.37
N GLY A 70 -58.25 -16.52 -18.36
CA GLY A 70 -59.38 -17.44 -18.45
C GLY A 70 -60.77 -16.79 -18.36
N GLY A 71 -60.86 -15.47 -18.47
CA GLY A 71 -62.10 -14.70 -18.27
C GLY A 71 -62.36 -14.28 -16.81
N GLY A 72 -63.17 -13.24 -16.64
CA GLY A 72 -63.43 -12.58 -15.35
C GLY A 72 -62.43 -11.47 -15.03
N THR A 73 -62.53 -10.90 -13.83
CA THR A 73 -61.68 -9.78 -13.37
C THR A 73 -60.91 -10.14 -12.10
N MET A 74 -59.68 -9.65 -11.96
CA MET A 74 -58.94 -9.64 -10.70
C MET A 74 -58.77 -8.22 -10.19
N THR A 75 -58.94 -8.05 -8.88
CA THR A 75 -58.63 -6.80 -8.19
C THR A 75 -57.17 -6.82 -7.76
N VAL A 76 -56.42 -5.78 -8.13
CA VAL A 76 -55.06 -5.53 -7.67
C VAL A 76 -55.14 -4.36 -6.70
N ASN A 77 -54.95 -4.64 -5.42
CA ASN A 77 -54.91 -3.61 -4.38
C ASN A 77 -53.61 -3.77 -3.60
N VAL A 78 -52.70 -2.82 -3.77
CA VAL A 78 -51.45 -2.73 -3.04
C VAL A 78 -51.33 -1.32 -2.48
N PRO A 79 -51.29 -1.16 -1.15
CA PRO A 79 -51.19 0.15 -0.53
C PRO A 79 -49.84 0.81 -0.84
N ALA A 80 -49.79 2.13 -0.68
CA ALA A 80 -48.55 2.87 -0.71
C ALA A 80 -47.63 2.46 0.44
N GLU A 81 -46.37 2.22 0.13
CA GLU A 81 -45.29 1.85 1.04
C GLU A 81 -44.02 2.66 0.70
N ARG A 82 -43.56 3.42 1.69
CA ARG A 82 -42.21 4.00 1.71
C ARG A 82 -41.32 3.09 2.53
N ILE A 83 -40.22 2.65 1.94
CA ILE A 83 -39.37 1.60 2.51
C ILE A 83 -38.32 2.25 3.40
N THR A 84 -38.39 2.05 4.71
CA THR A 84 -37.41 2.62 5.64
C THR A 84 -36.11 1.84 5.64
N LEU A 85 -34.99 2.52 5.40
CA LEU A 85 -33.66 1.94 5.53
C LEU A 85 -33.17 2.04 6.97
N ASN A 86 -32.82 0.89 7.55
CA ASN A 86 -32.23 0.77 8.87
C ASN A 86 -30.79 0.24 8.75
N ALA A 87 -29.84 0.90 9.39
CA ALA A 87 -28.41 0.61 9.22
C ALA A 87 -28.00 0.57 7.73
N ASN A 88 -28.58 1.49 6.95
CA ASN A 88 -28.39 1.65 5.51
C ASN A 88 -28.86 0.46 4.65
N ARG A 89 -29.74 -0.41 5.18
CA ARG A 89 -30.29 -1.57 4.47
C ARG A 89 -31.80 -1.66 4.66
N ALA A 90 -32.49 -2.18 3.66
CA ALA A 90 -33.88 -2.60 3.73
C ALA A 90 -34.11 -3.84 2.87
N THR A 91 -35.16 -4.58 3.19
CA THR A 91 -35.66 -5.66 2.36
C THR A 91 -37.10 -5.35 2.00
N TRP A 92 -37.40 -5.32 0.71
CA TRP A 92 -38.76 -5.14 0.21
C TRP A 92 -39.19 -6.39 -0.54
N VAL A 93 -40.28 -7.02 -0.09
CA VAL A 93 -40.87 -8.17 -0.78
C VAL A 93 -41.98 -7.67 -1.66
N MET A 94 -41.95 -8.01 -2.95
CA MET A 94 -43.02 -7.60 -3.86
C MET A 94 -44.37 -8.09 -3.32
N PRO A 95 -45.37 -7.20 -3.16
CA PRO A 95 -46.66 -7.59 -2.64
C PRO A 95 -47.31 -8.69 -3.48
N LYS A 96 -47.85 -9.72 -2.82
CA LYS A 96 -48.40 -10.92 -3.48
C LYS A 96 -49.44 -10.60 -4.56
N ALA A 97 -50.29 -9.59 -4.31
CA ALA A 97 -51.29 -9.15 -5.28
C ALA A 97 -50.66 -8.54 -6.55
N LEU A 98 -49.58 -7.77 -6.41
CA LEU A 98 -48.84 -7.21 -7.54
C LEU A 98 -48.11 -8.31 -8.33
N TRP A 99 -47.50 -9.26 -7.62
CA TRP A 99 -46.82 -10.39 -8.25
C TRP A 99 -47.80 -11.28 -9.04
N ALA A 100 -48.93 -11.63 -8.45
CA ALA A 100 -49.98 -12.40 -9.13
C ALA A 100 -50.48 -11.69 -10.39
N ALA A 101 -50.59 -10.37 -10.34
CA ALA A 101 -51.01 -9.54 -11.48
C ALA A 101 -49.98 -9.57 -12.63
N TYR A 102 -48.67 -9.48 -12.34
CA TYR A 102 -47.63 -9.62 -13.36
C TYR A 102 -47.55 -11.04 -13.96
N VAL A 103 -47.80 -12.07 -13.14
CA VAL A 103 -47.92 -13.45 -13.63
C VAL A 103 -49.11 -13.56 -14.58
N GLU A 104 -50.26 -12.96 -14.25
CA GLU A 104 -51.44 -12.94 -15.11
C GLU A 104 -51.16 -12.25 -16.45
N GLU A 105 -50.50 -11.07 -16.45
CA GLU A 105 -50.09 -10.41 -17.69
C GLU A 105 -49.14 -11.27 -18.53
N SER A 106 -48.22 -12.00 -17.89
CA SER A 106 -47.35 -12.95 -18.58
C SER A 106 -48.15 -14.08 -19.24
N LEU A 107 -49.14 -14.63 -18.56
CA LEU A 107 -50.00 -15.70 -19.11
C LEU A 107 -50.80 -15.20 -20.33
N LYS A 108 -51.39 -14.00 -20.25
CA LYS A 108 -52.12 -13.39 -21.38
C LYS A 108 -51.30 -13.24 -22.66
N THR A 109 -50.00 -13.05 -22.52
CA THR A 109 -49.10 -12.95 -23.68
C THR A 109 -48.84 -14.30 -24.36
N LEU A 110 -49.17 -15.42 -23.70
CA LEU A 110 -49.08 -16.78 -24.28
C LEU A 110 -50.30 -17.13 -25.14
N ASN A 111 -51.39 -16.38 -25.05
CA ASN A 111 -52.56 -16.57 -25.90
C ASN A 111 -52.23 -16.36 -27.39
N SER A 112 -53.06 -16.95 -28.25
CA SER A 112 -53.00 -16.76 -29.69
C SER A 112 -54.38 -16.30 -30.20
N PRO A 113 -54.56 -15.00 -30.51
CA PRO A 113 -53.59 -13.91 -30.37
C PRO A 113 -53.35 -13.48 -28.91
N PRO A 114 -52.19 -12.88 -28.58
CA PRO A 114 -51.91 -12.34 -27.26
C PRO A 114 -52.96 -11.32 -26.83
N THR A 115 -53.42 -11.40 -25.57
CA THR A 115 -54.42 -10.48 -25.00
C THR A 115 -53.80 -9.41 -24.08
N SER A 116 -52.48 -9.33 -24.04
CA SER A 116 -51.69 -8.33 -23.33
C SER A 116 -50.52 -7.86 -24.18
N THR A 117 -50.14 -6.59 -24.02
CA THR A 117 -48.94 -5.99 -24.63
C THR A 117 -47.71 -6.06 -23.72
N PHE A 118 -47.80 -6.75 -22.57
CA PHE A 118 -46.67 -6.93 -21.68
C PHE A 118 -45.54 -7.68 -22.39
N SER A 119 -44.34 -7.10 -22.43
CA SER A 119 -43.20 -7.64 -23.16
C SER A 119 -42.49 -8.82 -22.47
N ARG A 120 -43.09 -9.35 -21.39
CA ARG A 120 -42.48 -10.28 -20.42
C ARG A 120 -41.19 -9.76 -19.78
N ASN A 121 -40.93 -8.46 -19.91
CA ASN A 121 -39.81 -7.78 -19.27
C ASN A 121 -40.37 -6.73 -18.33
N LEU A 122 -39.78 -6.63 -17.14
CA LEU A 122 -40.11 -5.60 -16.18
C LEU A 122 -38.82 -4.88 -15.77
N TYR A 123 -38.81 -3.59 -16.04
CA TYR A 123 -37.75 -2.66 -15.69
C TYR A 123 -38.00 -2.14 -14.28
N TYR A 124 -36.95 -1.80 -13.56
CA TYR A 124 -37.07 -1.26 -12.21
C TYR A 124 -36.15 -0.05 -11.99
N ARG A 125 -36.56 0.80 -11.05
CA ARG A 125 -35.79 1.94 -10.55
C ARG A 125 -35.98 2.04 -9.03
N VAL A 126 -34.94 2.43 -8.32
CA VAL A 126 -35.00 2.70 -6.88
C VAL A 126 -34.59 4.13 -6.62
N SER A 127 -35.41 4.86 -5.87
CA SER A 127 -35.17 6.23 -5.46
C SER A 127 -35.01 6.28 -3.95
N VAL A 128 -33.89 6.79 -3.43
CA VAL A 128 -33.62 6.93 -1.99
C VAL A 128 -33.62 8.40 -1.59
N THR A 129 -34.43 8.76 -0.59
CA THR A 129 -34.53 10.11 -0.03
C THR A 129 -34.00 10.11 1.41
N PRO A 130 -32.93 10.87 1.71
CA PRO A 130 -32.40 10.95 3.06
C PRO A 130 -33.20 11.89 3.97
N PRO A 131 -33.07 11.76 5.32
CA PRO A 131 -33.88 12.51 6.29
C PRO A 131 -33.68 14.03 6.27
N GLY A 132 -32.55 14.51 5.71
CA GLY A 132 -32.12 15.91 5.80
C GLY A 132 -32.48 16.81 4.61
N GLY A 133 -33.36 16.35 3.70
CA GLY A 133 -33.73 17.13 2.50
C GLY A 133 -32.63 17.21 1.43
N SER A 134 -31.61 16.36 1.51
CA SER A 134 -30.64 16.18 0.43
C SER A 134 -31.33 15.63 -0.83
N LYS A 135 -30.67 15.79 -1.98
CA LYS A 135 -31.21 15.36 -3.28
C LYS A 135 -31.45 13.84 -3.30
N ALA A 136 -32.65 13.41 -3.68
CA ALA A 136 -32.97 12.00 -3.84
C ALA A 136 -32.01 11.35 -4.86
N GLU A 137 -31.42 10.22 -4.49
CA GLU A 137 -30.59 9.42 -5.38
C GLU A 137 -31.46 8.46 -6.17
N ILE A 138 -31.30 8.43 -7.49
CA ILE A 138 -32.10 7.60 -8.40
C ILE A 138 -31.18 6.60 -9.10
N TRP A 139 -31.56 5.32 -9.11
CA TRP A 139 -30.80 4.25 -9.73
C TRP A 139 -31.68 3.29 -10.56
N PRO A 140 -31.31 2.97 -11.81
CA PRO A 140 -30.20 3.56 -12.58
C PRO A 140 -30.47 5.03 -12.98
N PRO A 141 -29.45 5.83 -13.31
CA PRO A 141 -29.63 7.19 -13.82
C PRO A 141 -30.27 7.20 -15.21
N ASP A 142 -31.04 8.24 -15.55
CA ASP A 142 -31.82 8.33 -16.80
C ASP A 142 -30.99 8.11 -18.09
N HIS A 143 -29.73 8.54 -18.13
CA HIS A 143 -28.87 8.35 -19.30
C HIS A 143 -28.55 6.87 -19.60
N VAL A 144 -28.62 6.00 -18.58
CA VAL A 144 -28.44 4.55 -18.74
C VAL A 144 -29.68 3.92 -19.37
N LEU A 145 -30.86 4.50 -19.11
CA LEU A 145 -32.13 4.08 -19.73
C LEU A 145 -32.27 4.61 -21.18
N GLY A 146 -31.65 5.76 -21.50
CA GLY A 146 -31.73 6.40 -22.82
C GLY A 146 -30.64 6.02 -23.84
N GLY A 147 -29.57 5.34 -23.43
CA GLY A 147 -28.37 5.09 -24.25
C GLY A 147 -28.50 4.06 -25.39
N GLN A 148 -29.63 3.35 -25.51
CA GLN A 148 -29.90 2.45 -26.63
C GLN A 148 -30.96 3.02 -27.57
N ARG A 149 -30.57 4.01 -28.39
CA ARG A 149 -31.19 4.11 -29.71
C ARG A 149 -30.57 3.04 -30.59
N VAL A 150 -31.25 1.90 -30.74
CA VAL A 150 -30.96 0.95 -31.82
C VAL A 150 -31.12 1.71 -33.13
N THR A 151 -30.01 2.08 -33.76
CA THR A 151 -30.03 2.56 -35.14
C THR A 151 -30.17 1.30 -35.99
N LEU A 152 -31.36 1.08 -36.57
CA LEU A 152 -31.54 0.00 -37.53
C LEU A 152 -30.55 0.22 -38.70
N PRO A 153 -29.87 -0.82 -39.20
CA PRO A 153 -29.18 -0.72 -40.48
C PRO A 153 -30.22 -0.38 -41.57
N PRO A 154 -29.83 0.25 -42.68
CA PRO A 154 -30.72 0.36 -43.83
C PRO A 154 -31.16 -1.05 -44.25
N PRO A 155 -32.40 -1.24 -44.73
CA PRO A 155 -32.84 -2.53 -45.24
C PRO A 155 -31.91 -2.93 -46.39
N ASP A 156 -31.31 -4.11 -46.31
CA ASP A 156 -30.82 -4.74 -47.52
C ASP A 156 -32.03 -5.18 -48.37
N ASP A 157 -31.83 -5.28 -49.68
CA ASP A 157 -32.88 -5.53 -50.69
C ASP A 157 -33.59 -6.90 -50.56
N SER A 158 -33.40 -7.61 -49.45
CA SER A 158 -34.02 -8.91 -49.19
C SER A 158 -35.39 -8.82 -48.52
N GLY A 159 -35.76 -7.68 -47.94
CA GLY A 159 -37.08 -7.47 -47.32
C GLY A 159 -37.37 -8.37 -46.10
N VAL A 160 -36.39 -9.15 -45.62
CA VAL A 160 -36.52 -10.00 -44.44
C VAL A 160 -35.91 -9.28 -43.25
N ILE A 161 -36.76 -8.65 -42.43
CA ILE A 161 -36.34 -8.14 -41.12
C ILE A 161 -36.09 -9.37 -40.23
N ASP A 162 -34.83 -9.71 -40.00
CA ASP A 162 -34.44 -10.67 -38.96
C ASP A 162 -34.80 -10.09 -37.59
N ARG A 163 -35.99 -10.42 -37.09
CA ARG A 163 -36.49 -9.95 -35.79
C ARG A 163 -35.70 -10.51 -34.60
N ALA A 164 -34.81 -11.49 -34.81
CA ALA A 164 -34.01 -12.06 -33.73
C ALA A 164 -32.82 -11.19 -33.31
N SER A 165 -32.32 -10.33 -34.20
CA SER A 165 -31.12 -9.51 -33.96
C SER A 165 -31.42 -8.05 -33.54
N ALA A 166 -32.69 -7.66 -33.45
CA ALA A 166 -33.15 -6.38 -32.88
C ALA A 166 -33.55 -6.45 -31.39
N MET A 167 -33.40 -7.60 -30.74
CA MET A 167 -33.79 -7.83 -29.33
C MET A 167 -32.65 -7.74 -28.31
N ALA A 168 -31.46 -7.27 -28.69
CA ALA A 168 -30.36 -7.04 -27.76
C ALA A 168 -30.46 -5.67 -27.04
N ALA A 169 -31.62 -5.37 -26.45
CA ALA A 169 -31.66 -4.45 -25.31
C ALA A 169 -31.23 -5.25 -24.07
N PRO A 170 -30.33 -4.75 -23.21
CA PRO A 170 -29.52 -5.59 -22.36
C PRO A 170 -30.44 -6.35 -21.39
N HIS A 171 -30.33 -7.68 -21.43
CA HIS A 171 -30.58 -8.51 -20.26
C HIS A 171 -29.92 -7.85 -19.06
N ILE A 172 -30.69 -7.58 -18.00
CA ILE A 172 -30.25 -7.31 -16.62
C ILE A 172 -28.76 -6.93 -16.53
N GLY A 173 -28.45 -5.65 -16.75
CA GLY A 173 -27.12 -5.13 -16.46
C GLY A 173 -27.03 -4.74 -15.00
N ILE A 174 -26.47 -5.59 -14.14
CA ILE A 174 -25.76 -5.10 -12.94
C ILE A 174 -24.61 -4.23 -13.48
N LEU A 175 -24.89 -2.95 -13.70
CA LEU A 175 -23.89 -1.98 -14.10
C LEU A 175 -23.30 -1.39 -12.84
N ALA A 176 -22.15 -1.92 -12.46
CA ALA A 176 -21.16 -1.20 -11.70
C ALA A 176 -20.85 0.15 -12.39
N ILE A 177 -21.54 1.23 -12.01
CA ILE A 177 -21.11 2.55 -12.48
C ILE A 177 -19.95 3.00 -11.60
N SER A 178 -18.86 3.33 -12.29
CA SER A 178 -17.66 3.96 -11.77
C SER A 178 -18.01 5.28 -11.07
N ALA A 179 -18.14 5.26 -9.75
CA ALA A 179 -17.79 6.42 -8.95
C ALA A 179 -16.30 6.30 -8.64
N THR A 180 -15.54 7.40 -8.69
CA THR A 180 -14.16 7.38 -8.23
C THR A 180 -14.14 6.79 -6.81
N PRO A 181 -13.16 5.95 -6.44
CA PRO A 181 -13.07 5.41 -5.08
C PRO A 181 -13.20 6.48 -3.99
N ALA A 182 -12.89 7.74 -4.31
CA ALA A 182 -13.03 8.91 -3.45
C ALA A 182 -14.45 9.28 -3.00
N SER A 183 -15.44 9.23 -3.91
CA SER A 183 -16.83 9.62 -3.60
C SER A 183 -17.59 8.60 -2.76
N ARG A 184 -16.94 7.46 -2.49
CA ARG A 184 -17.51 6.25 -1.94
C ARG A 184 -17.14 6.02 -0.48
N VAL A 185 -16.42 6.96 0.12
CA VAL A 185 -15.79 6.79 1.42
C VAL A 185 -16.24 7.91 2.34
N VAL A 186 -16.76 7.54 3.51
CA VAL A 186 -17.15 8.49 4.55
C VAL A 186 -15.94 8.71 5.46
N PRO A 187 -15.56 9.97 5.74
CA PRO A 187 -14.53 10.27 6.74
C PRO A 187 -14.86 9.62 8.08
N ASP A 188 -13.85 9.03 8.71
CA ASP A 188 -13.98 8.42 10.02
C ASP A 188 -14.03 9.51 11.11
N THR A 189 -15.23 9.94 11.50
CA THR A 189 -15.43 11.05 12.44
C THR A 189 -14.67 10.87 13.75
N ALA A 190 -14.62 9.65 14.29
CA ALA A 190 -13.92 9.37 15.55
C ALA A 190 -12.40 9.55 15.38
N ALA A 191 -11.83 9.05 14.28
CA ALA A 191 -10.42 9.25 13.97
C ALA A 191 -10.08 10.73 13.70
N VAL A 192 -10.95 11.44 12.98
CA VAL A 192 -10.78 12.89 12.69
C VAL A 192 -10.77 13.70 13.98
N GLN A 193 -11.64 13.40 14.94
CA GLN A 193 -11.65 14.03 16.26
C GLN A 193 -10.39 13.68 17.07
N ALA A 194 -9.89 12.45 16.94
CA ALA A 194 -8.68 12.00 17.62
C ALA A 194 -7.38 12.61 17.07
N MET A 195 -7.42 13.37 15.97
CA MET A 195 -6.25 14.08 15.45
C MET A 195 -5.77 15.19 16.40
N GLY A 196 -6.59 15.66 17.33
CA GLY A 196 -6.21 16.72 18.27
C GLY A 196 -5.82 18.04 17.58
N GLY A 197 -4.91 18.79 18.22
CA GLY A 197 -4.64 20.16 17.82
C GLY A 197 -3.40 20.75 18.48
N ILE A 198 -3.43 22.06 18.68
CA ILE A 198 -2.45 22.84 19.46
C ILE A 198 -3.14 23.39 20.72
N PRO A 199 -2.41 23.84 21.76
CA PRO A 199 -3.00 24.14 23.08
C PRO A 199 -4.23 25.07 23.06
N PHE A 200 -4.28 26.04 22.13
CA PHE A 200 -5.37 27.01 22.00
C PHE A 200 -6.39 26.64 20.90
N LEU A 201 -6.15 25.59 20.11
CA LEU A 201 -7.07 25.04 19.10
C LEU A 201 -7.02 23.51 19.16
N PRO A 202 -7.67 22.87 20.14
CA PRO A 202 -7.50 21.44 20.43
C PRO A 202 -8.02 20.51 19.33
N ASN A 203 -8.83 21.00 18.39
CA ASN A 203 -9.37 20.23 17.26
C ASN A 203 -8.84 20.71 15.90
N LEU A 204 -7.78 21.53 15.89
CA LEU A 204 -7.26 22.20 14.69
C LEU A 204 -7.08 21.24 13.51
N TRP A 205 -6.45 20.09 13.75
CA TRP A 205 -6.09 19.18 12.66
C TRP A 205 -7.31 18.50 12.05
N GLY A 206 -8.29 18.11 12.89
CA GLY A 206 -9.55 17.57 12.41
C GLY A 206 -10.36 18.57 11.59
N THR A 207 -10.38 19.84 12.02
CA THR A 207 -11.01 20.93 11.26
C THR A 207 -10.35 21.11 9.89
N ILE A 208 -9.02 21.21 9.84
CA ILE A 208 -8.28 21.37 8.58
C ILE A 208 -8.52 20.18 7.64
N LEU A 209 -8.43 18.94 8.15
CA LEU A 209 -8.66 17.75 7.31
C LEU A 209 -10.09 17.74 6.76
N THR A 210 -11.09 18.09 7.56
CA THR A 210 -12.49 18.15 7.14
C THR A 210 -12.69 19.24 6.07
N THR A 211 -12.07 20.40 6.23
CA THR A 211 -12.08 21.46 5.21
C THR A 211 -11.46 20.96 3.90
N ILE A 212 -10.29 20.32 3.95
CA ILE A 212 -9.63 19.73 2.77
C ILE A 212 -10.54 18.70 2.11
N TRP A 213 -11.12 17.78 2.87
CA TRP A 213 -12.03 16.76 2.36
C TRP A 213 -13.23 17.37 1.63
N ASN A 214 -13.85 18.41 2.21
CA ASN A 214 -15.04 19.03 1.64
C ASN A 214 -14.74 19.92 0.42
N GLN A 215 -13.55 20.53 0.35
CA GLN A 215 -13.20 21.49 -0.70
C GLN A 215 -12.48 20.87 -1.90
N LEU A 216 -11.77 19.75 -1.73
CA LEU A 216 -11.06 19.13 -2.85
C LEU A 216 -12.03 18.43 -3.82
N PRO A 217 -11.85 18.58 -5.15
CA PRO A 217 -12.59 17.79 -6.14
C PRO A 217 -12.40 16.27 -5.96
N GLU A 218 -13.38 15.47 -6.33
CA GLU A 218 -13.34 14.00 -6.16
C GLU A 218 -12.22 13.31 -6.96
N ASN A 219 -11.77 13.92 -8.05
CA ASN A 219 -10.67 13.46 -8.88
C ASN A 219 -9.30 14.00 -8.42
N ASP A 220 -9.24 14.82 -7.36
CA ASP A 220 -7.98 15.31 -6.83
C ASP A 220 -7.16 14.15 -6.23
N ALA A 221 -5.86 14.13 -6.53
CA ALA A 221 -4.97 13.06 -6.07
C ALA A 221 -4.90 12.95 -4.54
N ASN A 222 -4.98 14.07 -3.82
CA ASN A 222 -5.02 14.07 -2.35
C ASN A 222 -6.37 13.53 -1.86
N ARG A 223 -7.49 13.92 -2.47
CA ARG A 223 -8.80 13.40 -2.06
C ARG A 223 -8.91 11.88 -2.30
N MET A 224 -8.40 11.39 -3.43
CA MET A 224 -8.32 9.96 -3.71
C MET A 224 -7.42 9.20 -2.72
N SER A 225 -6.26 9.77 -2.40
CA SER A 225 -5.34 9.21 -1.39
C SER A 225 -6.00 9.13 -0.02
N LEU A 226 -6.62 10.22 0.45
CA LEU A 226 -7.30 10.26 1.75
C LEU A 226 -8.48 9.30 1.81
N ALA A 227 -9.26 9.20 0.73
CA ALA A 227 -10.33 8.21 0.64
C ALA A 227 -9.79 6.77 0.68
N THR A 228 -8.64 6.51 0.06
CA THR A 228 -7.98 5.19 0.13
C THR A 228 -7.59 4.87 1.57
N VAL A 229 -7.11 5.85 2.35
CA VAL A 229 -6.82 5.69 3.78
C VAL A 229 -8.08 5.32 4.56
N PHE A 230 -9.15 6.11 4.45
CA PHE A 230 -10.41 5.84 5.16
C PHE A 230 -11.07 4.51 4.75
N ALA A 231 -10.90 4.08 3.50
CA ALA A 231 -11.39 2.79 3.02
C ALA A 231 -10.53 1.60 3.48
N HIS A 232 -9.29 1.83 3.87
CA HIS A 232 -8.29 0.78 4.10
C HIS A 232 -8.71 -0.15 5.26
N PRO A 233 -8.72 -1.48 5.07
CA PRO A 233 -9.12 -2.42 6.13
C PRO A 233 -8.27 -2.28 7.40
N GLU A 234 -6.95 -2.19 7.25
CA GLU A 234 -6.04 -2.02 8.40
C GLU A 234 -6.26 -0.70 9.13
N PHE A 235 -6.55 0.39 8.43
CA PHE A 235 -6.89 1.66 9.08
C PHE A 235 -8.09 1.48 10.02
N LYS A 236 -9.15 0.80 9.57
CA LYS A 236 -10.36 0.55 10.39
C LYS A 236 -10.12 -0.38 11.58
N ARG A 237 -9.06 -1.19 11.55
CA ARG A 237 -8.68 -2.11 12.64
C ARG A 237 -7.86 -1.44 13.73
N LEU A 238 -7.20 -0.32 13.43
CA LEU A 238 -6.43 0.46 14.40
C LEU A 238 -7.35 1.08 15.47
N ALA A 239 -6.81 1.28 16.66
CA ALA A 239 -7.49 2.02 17.71
C ALA A 239 -7.74 3.47 17.26
N VAL A 240 -8.76 4.11 17.83
CA VAL A 240 -9.14 5.49 17.48
C VAL A 240 -7.96 6.48 17.54
N PRO A 241 -7.10 6.50 18.59
CA PRO A 241 -5.95 7.40 18.63
C PRO A 241 -4.91 7.14 17.52
N GLU A 242 -4.69 5.87 17.17
CA GLU A 242 -3.76 5.46 16.12
C GLU A 242 -4.28 5.88 14.74
N ARG A 243 -5.59 5.70 14.48
CA ARG A 243 -6.23 6.24 13.27
C ARG A 243 -6.05 7.75 13.17
N GLY A 244 -6.27 8.48 14.28
CA GLY A 244 -6.01 9.92 14.34
C GLY A 244 -4.55 10.27 14.03
N GLY A 245 -3.61 9.48 14.53
CA GLY A 245 -2.18 9.59 14.19
C GLY A 245 -1.89 9.40 12.70
N VAL A 246 -2.48 8.40 12.06
CA VAL A 246 -2.33 8.17 10.60
C VAL A 246 -2.87 9.37 9.80
N LEU A 247 -4.02 9.92 10.20
CA LEU A 247 -4.59 11.10 9.54
C LEU A 247 -3.73 12.35 9.75
N ARG A 248 -3.12 12.51 10.93
CA ARG A 248 -2.13 13.59 11.17
C ARG A 248 -0.91 13.43 10.29
N LEU A 249 -0.37 12.22 10.20
CA LEU A 249 0.77 11.93 9.32
C LEU A 249 0.44 12.27 7.87
N TRP A 250 -0.75 11.88 7.39
CA TRP A 250 -1.23 12.23 6.04
C TRP A 250 -1.41 13.75 5.84
N LEU A 251 -1.97 14.44 6.83
CA LEU A 251 -2.25 15.88 6.73
C LEU A 251 -0.96 16.69 6.67
N LEU A 252 -0.03 16.41 7.59
CA LEU A 252 1.18 17.17 7.84
C LEU A 252 2.35 16.79 6.92
N SER A 253 2.21 15.71 6.14
CA SER A 253 3.27 15.22 5.25
C SER A 253 2.74 15.12 3.81
N SER A 254 2.75 16.24 3.09
CA SER A 254 2.17 16.31 1.75
C SER A 254 2.91 15.43 0.73
N ARG A 255 4.22 15.23 0.91
CA ARG A 255 5.10 14.48 0.00
C ARG A 255 4.80 12.97 -0.02
N ILE A 256 4.18 12.44 1.05
CA ILE A 256 3.96 10.99 1.24
C ILE A 256 2.50 10.56 1.26
N ARG A 257 1.54 11.46 0.99
CA ARG A 257 0.11 11.15 1.07
C ARG A 257 -0.27 9.88 0.31
N LYS A 258 0.22 9.74 -0.93
CA LYS A 258 0.00 8.58 -1.80
C LYS A 258 0.63 7.28 -1.26
N ASP A 259 1.63 7.41 -0.38
CA ASP A 259 2.40 6.30 0.17
C ASP A 259 1.79 5.77 1.48
N ILE A 260 0.96 6.58 2.18
CA ILE A 260 0.28 6.16 3.42
C ILE A 260 -0.59 4.89 3.24
N PRO A 261 -1.40 4.73 2.17
CA PRO A 261 -2.10 3.47 1.94
C PRO A 261 -1.17 2.26 1.78
N VAL A 262 -0.02 2.44 1.14
CA VAL A 262 0.99 1.38 1.02
C VAL A 262 1.53 1.04 2.41
N LEU A 263 1.85 2.05 3.22
CA LEU A 263 2.29 1.86 4.61
C LEU A 263 1.27 1.09 5.46
N LEU A 264 -0.02 1.37 5.29
CA LEU A 264 -1.11 0.65 5.98
C LEU A 264 -1.21 -0.82 5.55
N SER A 265 -0.85 -1.16 4.32
CA SER A 265 -0.82 -2.53 3.82
C SER A 265 0.40 -3.33 4.30
N ARG A 266 1.46 -2.65 4.76
CA ARG A 266 2.71 -3.30 5.16
C ARG A 266 2.55 -4.01 6.51
N GLN A 267 3.05 -5.22 6.55
CA GLN A 267 3.08 -6.06 7.74
C GLN A 267 4.54 -6.22 8.20
N ALA A 268 4.73 -6.34 9.50
CA ALA A 268 5.99 -6.72 10.11
C ALA A 268 5.82 -8.08 10.81
N VAL A 269 6.87 -8.91 10.74
CA VAL A 269 6.93 -10.14 11.51
C VAL A 269 7.33 -9.79 12.94
N THR A 270 6.65 -10.38 13.91
CA THR A 270 7.05 -10.35 15.33
C THR A 270 7.73 -11.67 15.70
N GLY A 271 8.43 -11.72 16.82
CA GLY A 271 9.23 -12.88 17.24
C GLY A 271 8.48 -14.22 17.36
N SER A 272 7.14 -14.20 17.36
CA SER A 272 6.27 -15.37 17.34
C SER A 272 5.83 -15.81 15.92
N GLY A 273 6.35 -15.19 14.86
CA GLY A 273 5.88 -15.40 13.48
C GLY A 273 4.54 -14.73 13.18
N VAL A 274 3.97 -13.99 14.13
CA VAL A 274 2.71 -13.26 13.95
C VAL A 274 2.96 -12.00 13.14
N LEU A 275 2.17 -11.82 12.08
CA LEU A 275 2.14 -10.59 11.30
C LEU A 275 1.35 -9.51 12.03
N THR A 276 1.95 -8.34 12.19
CA THR A 276 1.29 -7.15 12.72
C THR A 276 1.42 -5.99 11.73
N PRO A 277 0.47 -5.03 11.71
CA PRO A 277 0.62 -3.82 10.92
C PRO A 277 1.96 -3.15 11.25
N ILE A 278 2.74 -2.79 10.23
CA ILE A 278 4.10 -2.24 10.41
C ILE A 278 4.09 -0.97 11.28
N LEU A 279 2.99 -0.20 11.24
CA LEU A 279 2.77 1.00 12.04
C LEU A 279 2.77 0.74 13.55
N ASN A 280 2.41 -0.47 13.96
CA ASN A 280 2.38 -0.91 15.36
C ASN A 280 3.67 -1.60 15.79
N LYS A 281 4.66 -1.75 14.89
CA LYS A 281 5.97 -2.28 15.26
C LYS A 281 6.61 -1.34 16.28
N MET A 282 7.09 -1.91 17.38
CA MET A 282 7.75 -1.20 18.46
C MET A 282 9.24 -1.07 18.17
N ALA A 283 9.80 0.11 18.44
CA ALA A 283 11.25 0.27 18.45
C ALA A 283 11.88 -0.56 19.57
N LEU A 284 13.16 -0.92 19.41
CA LEU A 284 13.88 -1.73 20.40
C LEU A 284 14.06 -0.96 21.72
N LYS A 285 14.06 0.38 21.65
CA LYS A 285 14.10 1.26 22.83
C LYS A 285 13.02 2.32 22.82
N GLY A 286 12.69 2.82 24.01
CA GLY A 286 11.82 3.97 24.21
C GLY A 286 10.32 3.70 24.14
N GLY A 287 9.90 2.45 23.87
CA GLY A 287 8.48 2.07 23.97
C GLY A 287 7.55 2.77 22.99
N LYS A 288 8.06 3.21 21.84
CA LYS A 288 7.28 3.90 20.80
C LYS A 288 7.06 3.00 19.57
N THR A 289 5.89 3.11 18.98
CA THR A 289 5.55 2.48 17.70
C THR A 289 6.15 3.25 16.53
N LEU A 290 6.25 2.61 15.36
CA LEU A 290 6.63 3.28 14.11
C LEU A 290 5.78 4.52 13.83
N LEU A 291 4.45 4.43 14.02
CA LEU A 291 3.55 5.57 13.82
C LEU A 291 3.92 6.76 14.71
N THR A 292 4.14 6.52 16.01
CA THR A 292 4.51 7.57 16.95
C THR A 292 5.85 8.21 16.56
N LEU A 293 6.82 7.43 16.11
CA LEU A 293 8.13 7.94 15.71
C LEU A 293 8.11 8.74 14.40
N LEU A 294 7.25 8.35 13.44
CA LEU A 294 7.02 9.16 12.23
C LEU A 294 6.36 10.51 12.58
N LEU A 295 5.46 10.53 13.56
CA LEU A 295 4.88 11.77 14.09
C LEU A 295 5.91 12.59 14.89
N ASP A 296 6.86 11.96 15.58
CA ASP A 296 7.96 12.65 16.26
C ASP A 296 8.88 13.34 15.25
N LEU A 297 9.18 12.71 14.10
CA LEU A 297 9.94 13.36 13.01
C LEU A 297 9.26 14.64 12.51
N LEU A 298 7.92 14.66 12.42
CA LEU A 298 7.16 15.87 12.05
C LEU A 298 7.26 17.01 13.08
N ASN A 299 7.70 16.71 14.29
CA ASN A 299 7.83 17.68 15.38
C ASN A 299 9.29 17.99 15.73
N VAL A 300 10.25 17.36 15.05
CA VAL A 300 11.67 17.52 15.38
C VAL A 300 12.13 18.96 15.13
N HIS A 301 13.00 19.46 16.01
CA HIS A 301 13.86 20.59 15.70
C HIS A 301 14.94 20.06 14.76
N ILE A 302 14.84 20.38 13.47
CA ILE A 302 15.73 19.84 12.44
C ILE A 302 17.19 20.20 12.77
N HIS A 303 18.10 19.28 12.50
CA HIS A 303 19.54 19.48 12.66
C HIS A 303 20.00 20.75 11.92
N PRO A 304 20.84 21.61 12.54
CA PRO A 304 21.22 22.91 11.97
C PRO A 304 21.97 22.82 10.62
N ASP A 305 22.60 21.69 10.30
CA ASP A 305 23.23 21.46 9.00
C ASP A 305 22.22 21.29 7.83
N LEU A 306 20.94 21.05 8.12
CA LEU A 306 19.88 20.82 7.13
C LEU A 306 19.09 22.12 6.84
N VAL A 307 19.81 23.19 6.47
CA VAL A 307 19.28 24.57 6.40
C VAL A 307 18.10 24.74 5.41
N VAL A 308 18.00 23.90 4.39
CA VAL A 308 16.96 23.98 3.34
C VAL A 308 15.88 22.91 3.44
N MET A 309 15.98 21.98 4.40
CA MET A 309 15.07 20.84 4.47
C MET A 309 13.84 21.16 5.31
N THR A 310 12.67 20.86 4.77
CA THR A 310 11.41 20.93 5.54
C THR A 310 11.17 19.64 6.33
N ARG A 311 10.33 19.70 7.37
CA ARG A 311 9.95 18.50 8.15
C ARG A 311 9.20 17.47 7.30
N ASP A 312 8.39 17.94 6.34
CA ASP A 312 7.69 17.08 5.37
C ASP A 312 8.69 16.33 4.49
N GLU A 313 9.73 17.01 3.97
CA GLU A 313 10.80 16.37 3.21
C GLU A 313 11.59 15.36 4.04
N LEU A 314 11.88 15.68 5.31
CA LEU A 314 12.59 14.77 6.22
C LEU A 314 11.82 13.47 6.45
N VAL A 315 10.51 13.58 6.70
CA VAL A 315 9.63 12.42 6.89
C VAL A 315 9.49 11.62 5.60
N ALA A 316 9.37 12.30 4.46
CA ALA A 316 9.35 11.64 3.16
C ALA A 316 10.62 10.84 2.92
N ASP A 317 11.76 11.41 3.28
CA ASP A 317 13.05 10.80 3.10
C ASP A 317 13.18 9.47 3.86
N VAL A 318 12.87 9.52 5.16
CA VAL A 318 12.90 8.35 6.03
C VAL A 318 11.83 7.32 5.63
N LEU A 319 10.62 7.77 5.28
CA LEU A 319 9.51 6.85 4.97
C LEU A 319 9.73 6.12 3.64
N HIS A 320 10.30 6.77 2.62
CA HIS A 320 10.57 6.10 1.34
C HIS A 320 11.54 4.93 1.52
N GLU A 321 12.53 5.05 2.40
CA GLU A 321 13.38 3.92 2.77
C GLU A 321 12.64 2.83 3.55
N VAL A 322 11.72 3.17 4.46
CA VAL A 322 10.91 2.20 5.19
C VAL A 322 10.00 1.40 4.25
N LEU A 323 9.45 2.06 3.24
CA LEU A 323 8.55 1.45 2.26
C LEU A 323 9.29 0.57 1.26
N ASP A 324 10.45 1.02 0.81
CA ASP A 324 11.27 0.32 -0.17
C ASP A 324 12.75 0.31 0.24
N PRO A 325 13.11 -0.47 1.27
CA PRO A 325 14.49 -0.56 1.73
C PRO A 325 15.40 -1.15 0.66
N ASN A 326 14.86 -1.92 -0.31
CA ASN A 326 15.66 -2.56 -1.35
C ASN A 326 15.98 -1.61 -2.51
N GLY A 327 15.02 -0.79 -2.94
CA GLY A 327 15.22 0.16 -4.03
C GLY A 327 15.74 1.54 -3.61
N ARG A 328 15.60 1.92 -2.33
CA ARG A 328 15.96 3.28 -1.85
C ARG A 328 17.26 3.38 -1.08
N VAL A 329 17.65 2.35 -0.31
CA VAL A 329 18.85 2.40 0.55
C VAL A 329 20.10 1.95 -0.21
N ASN A 330 21.17 2.75 -0.21
CA ASN A 330 22.32 2.54 -1.09
C ASN A 330 23.64 3.15 -0.60
N GLN A 331 24.76 2.59 -1.09
CA GLN A 331 26.09 3.15 -0.88
C GLN A 331 26.57 4.04 -2.05
N GLY A 332 26.12 3.79 -3.28
CA GLY A 332 26.56 4.50 -4.47
C GLY A 332 28.05 4.30 -4.70
N ALA A 333 28.78 5.42 -4.86
CA ALA A 333 30.23 5.37 -5.08
C ALA A 333 31.06 5.22 -3.79
N ALA A 334 30.44 5.28 -2.60
CA ALA A 334 31.16 5.25 -1.34
C ALA A 334 31.42 3.83 -0.83
N GLY A 335 32.44 3.68 0.02
CA GLY A 335 32.90 2.41 0.58
C GLY A 335 32.00 1.78 1.65
N THR A 336 30.72 2.16 1.74
CA THR A 336 29.83 1.84 2.87
C THR A 336 28.91 0.62 2.63
N CYS A 337 29.36 -0.38 1.85
CA CYS A 337 28.56 -1.59 1.57
C CYS A 337 28.03 -2.27 2.84
N VAL A 338 28.85 -2.35 3.89
CA VAL A 338 28.46 -2.93 5.19
C VAL A 338 27.39 -2.06 5.91
N PRO A 339 27.64 -0.77 6.23
CA PRO A 339 26.61 0.09 6.84
C PRO A 339 25.30 0.12 6.07
N THR A 340 25.35 0.15 4.74
CA THR A 340 24.16 0.17 3.86
C THR A 340 23.36 -1.12 3.96
N SER A 341 24.04 -2.27 3.97
CA SER A 341 23.39 -3.57 4.14
C SER A 341 22.78 -3.71 5.53
N ILE A 342 23.45 -3.21 6.58
CA ILE A 342 22.93 -3.18 7.95
C ILE A 342 21.75 -2.23 8.10
N GLN A 343 21.77 -1.06 7.44
CA GLN A 343 20.64 -0.13 7.39
C GLN A 343 19.41 -0.82 6.80
N THR A 344 19.60 -1.49 5.66
CA THR A 344 18.54 -2.26 5.00
C THR A 344 18.00 -3.35 5.94
N MET A 345 18.89 -4.11 6.58
CA MET A 345 18.53 -5.15 7.55
C MET A 345 17.77 -4.58 8.75
N LEU A 346 18.14 -3.40 9.25
CA LEU A 346 17.44 -2.77 10.36
C LEU A 346 16.03 -2.36 9.94
N ILE A 347 15.87 -1.78 8.75
CA ILE A 347 14.56 -1.36 8.24
C ILE A 347 13.63 -2.56 8.02
N THR A 348 14.14 -3.67 7.49
CA THR A 348 13.34 -4.86 7.22
C THR A 348 12.93 -5.59 8.50
N VAL A 349 13.80 -5.61 9.51
CA VAL A 349 13.57 -6.33 10.77
C VAL A 349 12.83 -5.47 11.80
N ASN A 350 13.27 -4.24 11.99
CA ASN A 350 12.67 -3.28 12.92
C ASN A 350 12.69 -1.85 12.36
N PRO A 351 11.74 -1.50 11.47
CA PRO A 351 11.63 -0.16 10.90
C PRO A 351 11.37 0.92 11.96
N ALA A 352 10.71 0.59 13.08
CA ALA A 352 10.50 1.53 14.17
C ALA A 352 11.82 1.93 14.81
N GLU A 353 12.73 0.97 15.05
CA GLU A 353 14.06 1.27 15.56
C GLU A 353 14.87 2.13 14.59
N TYR A 354 14.79 1.84 13.29
CA TYR A 354 15.40 2.70 12.27
C TYR A 354 14.90 4.15 12.37
N VAL A 355 13.59 4.38 12.39
CA VAL A 355 13.02 5.72 12.50
C VAL A 355 13.40 6.39 13.83
N ARG A 356 13.46 5.64 14.94
CA ARG A 356 13.92 6.16 16.24
C ARG A 356 15.34 6.71 16.16
N LEU A 357 16.24 5.99 15.50
CA LEU A 357 17.61 6.46 15.29
C LEU A 357 17.64 7.75 14.46
N GLN A 358 16.82 7.81 13.41
CA GLN A 358 16.71 9.02 12.58
C GLN A 358 16.13 10.21 13.33
N VAL A 359 15.14 10.02 14.22
CA VAL A 359 14.64 11.09 15.10
C VAL A 359 15.78 11.71 15.90
N GLY A 360 16.68 10.90 16.46
CA GLY A 360 17.82 11.42 17.24
C GLY A 360 18.87 12.10 16.37
N TRP A 361 19.33 11.45 15.30
CA TRP A 361 20.39 12.00 14.44
C TRP A 361 19.93 13.23 13.63
N LEU A 362 18.71 13.24 13.11
CA LEU A 362 18.21 14.35 12.30
C LEU A 362 17.65 15.50 13.15
N SER A 363 17.66 15.37 14.48
CA SER A 363 17.34 16.46 15.41
C SER A 363 18.50 17.43 15.62
N SER A 364 18.22 18.58 16.24
CA SER A 364 19.21 19.57 16.64
C SER A 364 20.27 19.03 17.61
N GLU A 365 20.00 17.92 18.32
CA GLU A 365 21.01 17.28 19.16
C GLU A 365 22.02 16.45 18.38
N GLY A 366 21.65 15.97 17.19
CA GLY A 366 22.53 15.20 16.29
C GLY A 366 23.08 13.91 16.91
N LYS A 367 22.40 13.32 17.90
CA LYS A 367 22.87 12.12 18.63
C LYS A 367 21.72 11.22 19.03
N VAL A 368 22.01 9.94 19.21
CA VAL A 368 21.02 8.96 19.68
C VAL A 368 21.69 7.86 20.49
N GLU A 369 20.96 7.31 21.45
CA GLU A 369 21.36 6.10 22.17
C GLU A 369 21.00 4.87 21.33
N LEU A 370 21.96 3.97 21.09
CA LEU A 370 21.76 2.70 20.39
C LEU A 370 21.07 1.66 21.30
N ALA A 371 20.68 0.53 20.71
CA ALA A 371 20.00 -0.54 21.44
C ALA A 371 20.85 -1.10 22.60
N ASN A 372 22.18 -1.16 22.44
CA ASN A 372 23.10 -1.55 23.53
C ASN A 372 23.36 -0.47 24.60
N GLY A 373 22.72 0.70 24.49
CA GLY A 373 22.88 1.82 25.43
C GLY A 373 23.99 2.81 25.12
N THR A 374 24.79 2.60 24.05
CA THR A 374 25.85 3.55 23.69
C THR A 374 25.27 4.77 22.99
N ILE A 375 25.73 5.98 23.36
CA ILE A 375 25.35 7.22 22.65
C ILE A 375 26.27 7.44 21.45
N VAL A 376 25.68 7.66 20.28
CA VAL A 376 26.39 7.96 19.03
C VAL A 376 25.91 9.29 18.47
N ALA A 377 26.84 10.23 18.33
CA ALA A 377 26.61 11.50 17.67
C ALA A 377 27.03 11.46 16.20
N LEU A 378 26.36 12.22 15.34
CA LEU A 378 26.74 12.45 13.96
C LEU A 378 28.18 12.97 13.86
N PRO A 379 28.94 12.60 12.82
CA PRO A 379 30.15 13.33 12.47
C PRO A 379 29.82 14.78 12.07
N ARG A 380 30.59 15.75 12.58
CA ARG A 380 30.37 17.16 12.28
C ARG A 380 30.39 17.43 10.78
N GLY A 381 29.41 18.18 10.30
CA GLY A 381 29.34 18.62 8.91
C GLY A 381 28.92 17.54 7.93
N VAL A 382 28.65 16.29 8.36
CA VAL A 382 28.33 15.20 7.43
C VAL A 382 27.05 15.45 6.62
N LEU A 383 26.12 16.23 7.19
CA LEU A 383 24.87 16.62 6.55
C LEU A 383 25.04 17.85 5.64
N GLN A 384 26.20 18.51 5.62
CA GLN A 384 26.48 19.68 4.77
C GLN A 384 26.90 19.25 3.35
N ILE A 385 26.14 18.37 2.71
CA ILE A 385 26.50 17.71 1.43
C ILE A 385 26.97 18.71 0.36
N ALA A 386 26.24 19.83 0.19
CA ALA A 386 26.55 20.85 -0.82
C ALA A 386 27.96 21.45 -0.65
N ARG A 387 28.46 21.50 0.59
CA ARG A 387 29.82 21.96 0.92
C ARG A 387 30.90 21.11 0.25
N TYR A 388 30.62 19.83 0.06
CA TYR A 388 31.56 18.86 -0.48
C TYR A 388 31.29 18.56 -1.96
N SER A 389 30.35 19.24 -2.63
CA SER A 389 29.95 19.00 -4.02
C SER A 389 30.71 19.77 -5.10
N GLN A 390 31.87 20.34 -4.75
CA GLN A 390 32.65 21.20 -5.64
C GLN A 390 33.56 20.41 -6.61
N PRO A 391 33.99 20.98 -7.76
CA PRO A 391 34.79 20.30 -8.79
C PRO A 391 36.08 19.65 -8.28
N ASP A 392 36.65 20.19 -7.19
CA ASP A 392 37.89 19.72 -6.57
C ASP A 392 37.64 18.79 -5.38
N ALA A 393 36.37 18.45 -5.12
CA ALA A 393 35.99 17.72 -3.94
C ALA A 393 36.23 16.21 -4.08
N PRO A 394 36.49 15.48 -2.98
CA PRO A 394 36.87 14.06 -3.01
C PRO A 394 35.79 13.11 -3.57
N ALA A 395 34.56 13.59 -3.74
CA ALA A 395 33.41 12.76 -4.04
C ALA A 395 32.85 13.06 -5.43
N SER A 396 32.93 12.05 -6.32
CA SER A 396 32.23 12.01 -7.59
C SER A 396 30.71 12.14 -7.40
N THR A 397 30.01 12.50 -8.48
CA THR A 397 28.55 12.74 -8.54
C THR A 397 27.69 11.62 -7.91
N GLY A 398 28.20 10.40 -7.77
CA GLY A 398 27.49 9.25 -7.18
C GLY A 398 27.34 9.25 -5.65
N PHE A 399 28.05 10.07 -4.90
CA PHE A 399 27.83 10.22 -3.44
C PHE A 399 26.63 11.14 -3.12
N TYR A 400 26.31 12.08 -4.03
CA TYR A 400 25.20 13.04 -3.87
C TYR A 400 23.82 12.47 -4.22
N ALA A 401 23.76 11.24 -4.74
CA ALA A 401 22.50 10.52 -4.91
C ALA A 401 21.91 10.04 -3.58
N ARG A 402 22.67 10.17 -2.48
CA ARG A 402 22.22 9.79 -1.15
C ARG A 402 21.30 10.83 -0.55
N ASN A 403 20.34 10.34 0.19
CA ASN A 403 19.49 11.19 0.96
C ASN A 403 20.07 11.47 2.37
N TYR A 404 19.46 12.39 3.12
CA TYR A 404 20.02 12.82 4.41
C TYR A 404 19.90 11.73 5.46
N ALA A 405 18.85 10.89 5.38
CA ALA A 405 18.65 9.75 6.28
C ALA A 405 19.75 8.68 6.11
N GLU A 406 20.13 8.31 4.89
CA GLU A 406 21.25 7.41 4.60
C GLU A 406 22.58 7.95 5.13
N LEU A 407 22.85 9.25 4.91
CA LEU A 407 24.09 9.85 5.41
C LEU A 407 24.12 9.86 6.92
N ALA A 408 23.02 10.22 7.57
CA ALA A 408 22.93 10.20 9.03
C ALA A 408 23.21 8.80 9.59
N PHE A 409 22.57 7.77 9.02
CA PHE A 409 22.75 6.39 9.45
C PHE A 409 24.17 5.88 9.17
N GLN A 410 24.59 5.90 7.91
CA GLN A 410 25.83 5.25 7.49
C GLN A 410 27.06 5.95 8.07
N ALA A 411 27.05 7.28 8.19
CA ALA A 411 28.15 8.01 8.81
C ALA A 411 28.27 7.73 10.32
N SER A 412 27.14 7.69 11.03
CA SER A 412 27.11 7.34 12.46
C SER A 412 27.55 5.90 12.68
N ALA A 413 27.13 4.98 11.81
CA ALA A 413 27.56 3.58 11.82
C ALA A 413 29.08 3.45 11.63
N ILE A 414 29.66 4.13 10.64
CA ILE A 414 31.12 4.16 10.44
C ILE A 414 31.83 4.71 11.67
N LYS A 415 31.40 5.88 12.17
CA LYS A 415 32.01 6.52 13.35
C LYS A 415 31.98 5.62 14.58
N TYR A 416 30.83 5.00 14.86
CA TYR A 416 30.68 4.08 15.98
C TYR A 416 31.59 2.86 15.85
N ALA A 417 31.56 2.21 14.69
CA ALA A 417 32.27 0.96 14.48
C ALA A 417 33.79 1.13 14.49
N HIS A 418 34.30 2.23 13.92
CA HIS A 418 35.74 2.56 13.92
C HIS A 418 36.23 3.08 15.28
N ALA A 419 35.34 3.59 16.14
CA ALA A 419 35.66 4.06 17.49
C ALA A 419 36.88 5.00 17.51
N GLY A 420 37.93 4.70 18.29
CA GLY A 420 39.14 5.52 18.40
C GLY A 420 39.95 5.68 17.10
N ASN A 421 39.67 4.87 16.06
CA ASN A 421 40.32 4.99 14.75
C ASN A 421 39.61 6.00 13.82
N PHE A 422 38.43 6.49 14.21
CA PHE A 422 37.73 7.53 13.47
C PHE A 422 38.40 8.90 13.69
N PRO A 423 38.48 9.78 12.67
CA PRO A 423 39.12 11.09 12.84
C PRO A 423 38.51 11.91 13.98
N ALA A 424 39.38 12.51 14.79
CA ALA A 424 38.96 13.34 15.92
C ALA A 424 38.25 14.62 15.44
N ASP A 425 37.16 14.98 16.12
CA ASP A 425 36.51 16.27 15.90
C ASP A 425 37.24 17.37 16.69
N THR A 426 38.05 18.17 16.01
CA THR A 426 38.78 19.30 16.59
C THR A 426 37.99 20.62 16.56
N GLY A 427 36.74 20.59 16.12
CA GLY A 427 35.89 21.77 16.09
C GLY A 427 35.98 22.61 14.82
N ASN A 428 36.95 22.34 13.95
CA ASN A 428 37.26 23.18 12.79
C ASN A 428 36.83 22.53 11.45
N GLU A 429 36.96 23.31 10.38
CA GLU A 429 36.64 22.87 9.02
C GLU A 429 37.51 21.70 8.54
N ALA A 430 38.79 21.67 8.91
CA ALA A 430 39.70 20.61 8.48
C ALA A 430 39.26 19.25 9.05
N SER A 431 38.88 19.18 10.34
CA SER A 431 38.35 17.94 10.91
C SER A 431 37.00 17.54 10.31
N ALA A 432 36.12 18.50 9.98
CA ALA A 432 34.86 18.19 9.28
C ALA A 432 35.10 17.56 7.89
N LYS A 433 36.02 18.13 7.09
CA LYS A 433 36.43 17.56 5.78
C LYS A 433 37.06 16.18 5.93
N ALA A 434 37.92 15.99 6.93
CA ALA A 434 38.55 14.71 7.21
C ALA A 434 37.53 13.63 7.59
N MET A 435 36.58 13.95 8.47
CA MET A 435 35.50 13.04 8.88
C MET A 435 34.55 12.69 7.73
N PHE A 436 34.26 13.63 6.83
CA PHE A 436 33.46 13.35 5.63
C PHE A 436 34.20 12.39 4.68
N LYS A 437 35.47 12.66 4.38
CA LYS A 437 36.33 11.84 3.51
C LYS A 437 36.51 10.41 4.05
N TYR A 438 37.03 10.28 5.27
CA TYR A 438 36.34 9.55 6.32
C TYR A 438 35.37 8.42 5.96
N VAL A 439 34.10 8.80 6.14
CA VAL A 439 32.89 8.02 5.85
C VAL A 439 32.80 7.62 4.38
N HIS A 440 33.24 8.46 3.45
CA HIS A 440 33.17 8.16 2.02
C HIS A 440 34.09 6.98 1.63
N GLU A 441 35.30 6.91 2.17
CA GLU A 441 36.35 6.01 1.68
C GLU A 441 36.47 4.67 2.43
N ASN A 442 35.82 4.55 3.60
CA ASN A 442 36.00 3.44 4.52
C ASN A 442 34.73 2.61 4.71
N GLY A 443 34.87 1.30 4.57
CA GLY A 443 33.89 0.31 4.99
C GLY A 443 34.17 -0.20 6.41
N LEU A 444 33.65 -1.39 6.73
CA LEU A 444 33.87 -2.03 8.03
C LEU A 444 34.55 -3.39 7.88
N PHE A 445 35.51 -3.65 8.76
CA PHE A 445 36.10 -4.98 8.95
C PHE A 445 35.17 -5.90 9.76
N PRO A 446 35.42 -7.23 9.81
CA PRO A 446 34.53 -8.16 10.50
C PRO A 446 34.27 -7.83 11.99
N ASP A 447 35.30 -7.47 12.75
CA ASP A 447 35.16 -7.10 14.17
C ASP A 447 34.33 -5.82 14.35
N GLN A 448 34.54 -4.83 13.48
CA GLN A 448 33.79 -3.57 13.44
C GLN A 448 32.32 -3.81 13.04
N THR A 449 32.10 -4.73 12.09
CA THR A 449 30.78 -5.15 11.63
C THR A 449 30.01 -5.82 12.75
N LYS A 450 30.63 -6.78 13.45
CA LYS A 450 30.05 -7.45 14.62
C LYS A 450 29.65 -6.43 15.68
N ARG A 451 30.57 -5.54 16.05
CA ARG A 451 30.31 -4.48 17.04
C ARG A 451 29.10 -3.63 16.66
N LEU A 452 28.99 -3.23 15.40
CA LEU A 452 27.87 -2.43 14.92
C LEU A 452 26.54 -3.20 14.96
N LEU A 453 26.53 -4.45 14.50
CA LEU A 453 25.34 -5.32 14.55
C LEU A 453 24.83 -5.50 15.98
N GLU A 454 25.72 -5.86 16.91
CA GLU A 454 25.35 -6.05 18.32
C GLU A 454 24.86 -4.74 18.97
N ALA A 455 25.42 -3.60 18.56
CA ALA A 455 25.00 -2.31 19.07
C ALA A 455 23.62 -1.87 18.59
N LEU A 456 23.29 -2.13 17.33
CA LEU A 456 22.02 -1.73 16.72
C LEU A 456 20.87 -2.65 17.09
N PHE A 457 21.13 -3.96 17.23
CA PHE A 457 20.08 -4.95 17.46
C PHE A 457 20.00 -5.44 18.91
N ALA A 458 21.00 -5.12 19.76
CA ALA A 458 21.10 -5.63 21.14
C ALA A 458 21.00 -7.16 21.26
N VAL A 459 21.48 -7.88 20.24
CA VAL A 459 21.63 -9.34 20.25
C VAL A 459 23.06 -9.70 19.90
N THR A 460 23.53 -10.84 20.39
CA THR A 460 24.86 -11.37 20.03
C THR A 460 24.86 -11.86 18.59
N PHE A 461 25.98 -11.62 17.89
CA PHE A 461 26.21 -12.14 16.55
C PHE A 461 27.43 -13.06 16.49
N THR A 462 27.25 -14.18 15.80
CA THR A 462 28.35 -15.06 15.42
C THR A 462 28.85 -14.69 14.02
N GLY A 463 30.11 -14.25 13.94
CA GLY A 463 30.80 -13.97 12.69
C GLY A 463 31.62 -15.16 12.24
N SER A 464 31.43 -15.58 11.00
CA SER A 464 32.17 -16.69 10.39
C SER A 464 33.02 -16.17 9.24
N ALA A 465 34.34 -16.09 9.45
CA ALA A 465 35.29 -15.60 8.45
C ALA A 465 35.91 -16.74 7.63
N VAL A 466 36.19 -16.46 6.36
CA VAL A 466 36.74 -17.40 5.38
C VAL A 466 38.09 -16.89 4.92
N ALA A 467 39.13 -17.71 5.04
CA ALA A 467 40.45 -17.38 4.50
C ALA A 467 40.44 -17.36 2.96
N PRO A 468 41.20 -16.45 2.30
CA PRO A 468 41.40 -16.50 0.85
C PRO A 468 42.02 -17.82 0.39
N THR A 469 41.64 -18.29 -0.79
CA THR A 469 41.96 -19.64 -1.30
C THR A 469 43.36 -19.79 -1.87
N ASN A 470 44.04 -20.87 -1.46
CA ASN A 470 44.98 -21.64 -2.29
C ASN A 470 45.23 -23.10 -1.79
N SER A 471 44.32 -23.70 -0.98
CA SER A 471 44.45 -25.11 -0.54
C SER A 471 43.12 -25.87 -0.53
N SER A 472 43.17 -27.20 -0.65
CA SER A 472 42.00 -28.10 -0.52
C SER A 472 41.30 -27.96 0.84
N THR A 473 42.05 -27.66 1.90
CA THR A 473 41.52 -27.36 3.24
C THR A 473 40.65 -26.10 3.25
N THR A 474 41.01 -25.08 2.45
CA THR A 474 40.22 -23.84 2.33
C THR A 474 38.87 -24.10 1.64
N VAL A 475 38.83 -25.00 0.65
CA VAL A 475 37.58 -25.41 -0.02
C VAL A 475 36.63 -26.14 0.93
N SER A 476 37.15 -27.03 1.80
CA SER A 476 36.32 -27.69 2.81
C SER A 476 35.76 -26.71 3.86
N ILE A 477 36.55 -25.70 4.26
CA ILE A 477 36.10 -24.65 5.20
C ILE A 477 35.01 -23.79 4.56
N GLN A 478 35.22 -23.38 3.32
CA GLN A 478 34.22 -22.67 2.51
C GLN A 478 32.90 -23.44 2.39
N ASN A 479 32.98 -24.75 2.16
CA ASN A 479 31.80 -25.60 2.09
C ASN A 479 31.06 -25.65 3.42
N SER A 480 31.76 -25.92 4.54
CA SER A 480 31.15 -25.98 5.87
C SER A 480 30.52 -24.65 6.30
N ILE A 481 31.13 -23.53 5.92
CA ILE A 481 30.63 -22.18 6.22
C ILE A 481 29.39 -21.87 5.38
N ALA A 482 29.40 -22.18 4.09
CA ALA A 482 28.22 -22.03 3.23
C ALA A 482 27.06 -22.90 3.75
N ASP A 483 27.33 -24.13 4.19
CA ASP A 483 26.31 -25.02 4.78
C ASP A 483 25.71 -24.43 6.06
N GLY A 484 26.53 -23.82 6.93
CA GLY A 484 26.05 -23.08 8.10
C GLY A 484 25.15 -21.89 7.75
N LEU A 485 25.53 -21.11 6.72
CA LEU A 485 24.70 -20.02 6.19
C LEU A 485 23.36 -20.54 5.64
N PHE A 486 23.38 -21.60 4.83
CA PHE A 486 22.18 -22.20 4.26
C PHE A 486 21.27 -22.82 5.31
N ALA A 487 21.82 -23.31 6.42
CA ALA A 487 21.03 -23.73 7.57
C ALA A 487 20.42 -22.54 8.33
N ALA A 488 21.13 -21.42 8.43
CA ALA A 488 20.69 -20.26 9.21
C ALA A 488 19.50 -19.51 8.58
N ILE A 489 19.49 -19.31 7.26
CA ILE A 489 18.47 -18.48 6.58
C ILE A 489 17.05 -19.07 6.72
N PRO A 490 16.80 -20.36 6.39
CA PRO A 490 15.47 -20.96 6.55
C PRO A 490 15.06 -21.14 8.02
N ALA A 491 16.02 -21.51 8.90
CA ALA A 491 15.72 -21.82 10.30
C ALA A 491 15.42 -20.59 11.15
N LYS A 492 16.03 -19.44 10.84
CA LYS A 492 15.82 -18.19 11.58
C LYS A 492 14.80 -17.27 10.91
N GLN A 493 14.37 -17.55 9.67
CA GLN A 493 13.52 -16.69 8.84
C GLN A 493 14.02 -15.23 8.80
N GLN A 494 15.34 -15.04 8.86
CA GLN A 494 15.97 -13.72 9.02
C GLN A 494 17.04 -13.51 7.96
N GLN A 495 17.19 -12.25 7.59
CA GLN A 495 18.19 -11.82 6.64
C GLN A 495 19.58 -11.93 7.27
N VAL A 496 20.57 -12.27 6.45
CA VAL A 496 21.94 -12.50 6.90
C VAL A 496 22.88 -11.57 6.14
N LEU A 497 23.78 -10.91 6.86
CA LEU A 497 24.82 -10.12 6.23
C LEU A 497 25.91 -11.06 5.72
N VAL A 498 26.19 -11.01 4.42
CA VAL A 498 27.17 -11.85 3.75
C VAL A 498 28.15 -10.96 3.01
N ALA A 499 29.45 -11.14 3.22
CA ALA A 499 30.47 -10.55 2.37
C ALA A 499 30.99 -11.58 1.38
N THR A 500 31.14 -11.14 0.13
CA THR A 500 31.73 -11.92 -0.95
C THR A 500 32.94 -11.18 -1.50
N TYR A 501 33.87 -11.91 -2.11
CA TYR A 501 34.89 -11.30 -2.94
C TYR A 501 34.21 -10.66 -4.16
N TRP A 502 34.53 -9.40 -4.44
CA TRP A 502 33.89 -8.58 -5.47
C TRP A 502 34.94 -8.06 -6.43
N GLY A 503 35.25 -8.88 -7.42
CA GLY A 503 36.44 -8.73 -8.26
C GLY A 503 37.14 -10.07 -8.44
N ILE A 504 38.46 -10.12 -8.37
CA ILE A 504 39.20 -11.39 -8.43
C ILE A 504 39.49 -11.82 -6.98
N PRO A 505 39.08 -13.02 -6.54
CA PRO A 505 39.46 -13.54 -5.23
C PRO A 505 40.99 -13.60 -5.14
N PRO A 506 41.61 -13.06 -4.08
CA PRO A 506 43.05 -13.02 -4.01
C PRO A 506 43.62 -14.45 -3.90
N GLN A 507 44.71 -14.75 -4.63
CA GLN A 507 45.38 -16.07 -4.64
C GLN A 507 46.18 -16.37 -3.34
N GLY A 508 45.97 -15.55 -2.29
CA GLY A 508 46.62 -15.64 -0.99
C GLY A 508 46.16 -14.51 -0.07
N PRO A 509 46.51 -14.54 1.23
CA PRO A 509 46.22 -13.43 2.14
C PRO A 509 46.96 -12.16 1.68
N PRO A 510 46.26 -11.04 1.42
CA PRO A 510 46.88 -9.80 1.01
C PRO A 510 47.69 -9.17 2.17
N PRO A 511 48.62 -8.25 1.87
CA PRO A 511 49.37 -7.52 2.88
C PRO A 511 48.45 -6.81 3.89
N PRO A 512 48.82 -6.76 5.18
CA PRO A 512 48.08 -6.00 6.18
C PRO A 512 47.77 -4.56 5.69
N GLY A 513 46.51 -4.14 5.78
CA GLY A 513 46.06 -2.81 5.32
C GLY A 513 45.57 -2.74 3.87
N SER A 514 45.65 -3.82 3.10
CA SER A 514 45.13 -3.87 1.71
C SER A 514 43.61 -4.07 1.69
N LYS A 515 42.88 -3.36 0.82
CA LYS A 515 41.44 -3.57 0.61
C LYS A 515 41.23 -4.91 -0.12
N TYR A 516 40.60 -5.89 0.55
CA TYR A 516 40.37 -7.27 0.05
C TYR A 516 39.44 -7.39 -1.17
N GLY A 517 39.00 -6.27 -1.77
CA GLY A 517 37.94 -6.28 -2.79
C GLY A 517 36.66 -6.93 -2.28
N ALA A 518 36.43 -7.02 -0.97
CA ALA A 518 35.25 -7.63 -0.40
C ALA A 518 34.05 -6.67 -0.44
N HIS A 519 32.88 -7.21 -0.74
CA HIS A 519 31.63 -6.47 -0.82
C HIS A 519 30.55 -7.17 0.01
N ALA A 520 29.93 -6.41 0.89
CA ALA A 520 28.84 -6.90 1.72
C ALA A 520 27.51 -6.77 0.99
N VAL A 521 26.73 -7.83 1.02
CA VAL A 521 25.37 -7.94 0.50
C VAL A 521 24.44 -8.45 1.60
N LEU A 522 23.16 -8.18 1.46
CA LEU A 522 22.15 -8.67 2.40
C LEU A 522 21.45 -9.89 1.82
N ALA A 523 21.74 -11.07 2.35
CA ALA A 523 21.06 -12.30 1.97
C ALA A 523 19.61 -12.27 2.46
N LEU A 524 18.67 -12.47 1.54
CA LEU A 524 17.24 -12.35 1.78
C LEU A 524 16.58 -13.72 1.95
N ARG A 525 16.96 -14.68 1.08
CA ARG A 525 16.39 -16.03 1.05
C ARG A 525 17.31 -16.99 0.31
N HIS A 526 17.15 -18.28 0.58
CA HIS A 526 17.84 -19.38 -0.09
C HIS A 526 16.80 -20.37 -0.60
N GLU A 527 16.75 -20.59 -1.91
CA GLU A 527 15.86 -21.57 -2.54
C GLU A 527 16.41 -21.99 -3.92
N GLY A 528 16.03 -23.18 -4.39
CA GLY A 528 16.39 -23.63 -5.74
C GLY A 528 17.89 -23.70 -6.01
N GLY A 529 18.72 -23.94 -4.97
CA GLY A 529 20.18 -23.99 -5.06
C GLY A 529 20.84 -22.63 -5.30
N ARG A 530 20.18 -21.54 -4.91
CA ARG A 530 20.68 -20.16 -5.07
C ARG A 530 20.41 -19.33 -3.84
N LEU A 531 21.37 -18.47 -3.51
CA LEU A 531 21.22 -17.42 -2.52
C LEU A 531 20.75 -16.14 -3.21
N PHE A 532 19.59 -15.63 -2.80
CA PHE A 532 19.06 -14.35 -3.26
C PHE A 532 19.45 -13.25 -2.28
N PHE A 533 19.97 -12.15 -2.80
CA PHE A 533 20.48 -11.06 -1.98
C PHE A 533 20.17 -9.69 -2.58
N LYS A 534 20.11 -8.68 -1.71
CA LYS A 534 20.14 -7.28 -2.09
C LYS A 534 21.59 -6.83 -2.17
N ASN A 535 21.94 -6.20 -3.28
CA ASN A 535 23.23 -5.57 -3.46
C ASN A 535 23.17 -4.05 -3.15
N PRO A 536 23.91 -3.54 -2.16
CA PRO A 536 23.84 -2.13 -1.74
C PRO A 536 24.48 -1.14 -2.71
N GLN A 537 25.07 -1.58 -3.84
CA GLN A 537 25.88 -0.75 -4.73
C GLN A 537 25.08 0.17 -5.68
N TYR A 538 23.76 -0.03 -5.81
CA TYR A 538 22.95 0.61 -6.84
C TYR A 538 21.92 1.59 -6.22
N ALA A 539 22.06 2.90 -6.44
CA ALA A 539 20.93 3.85 -6.36
C ALA A 539 20.90 4.74 -7.60
N GLY A 540 19.68 4.97 -8.09
CA GLY A 540 19.41 5.84 -9.23
C GLY A 540 19.95 5.34 -10.57
N SER A 541 20.97 4.49 -10.56
CA SER A 541 21.38 3.62 -11.64
C SER A 541 20.88 2.23 -11.32
N LEU A 542 19.97 1.73 -12.15
CA LEU A 542 19.68 0.30 -12.20
C LEU A 542 21.00 -0.44 -12.44
N PRO A 543 21.17 -1.69 -11.95
CA PRO A 543 22.22 -2.55 -12.44
C PRO A 543 22.31 -2.42 -13.97
N SER A 544 23.52 -2.35 -14.54
CA SER A 544 23.69 -2.24 -16.00
C SER A 544 23.17 -3.48 -16.77
N GLY A 545 22.72 -4.51 -16.05
CA GLY A 545 22.09 -5.69 -16.59
C GLY A 545 20.59 -5.54 -16.84
N VAL A 546 20.04 -6.59 -17.44
CA VAL A 546 18.59 -6.79 -17.63
C VAL A 546 18.13 -7.96 -16.76
N ASP A 547 16.84 -8.05 -16.47
CA ASP A 547 16.27 -9.21 -15.78
C ASP A 547 16.65 -10.51 -16.50
N GLY A 548 17.16 -11.47 -15.73
CA GLY A 548 17.71 -12.74 -16.25
C GLY A 548 19.16 -12.66 -16.75
N GLY A 549 19.74 -11.47 -16.88
CA GLY A 549 21.14 -11.28 -17.25
C GLY A 549 22.13 -11.76 -16.17
N THR A 550 23.39 -11.95 -16.53
CA THR A 550 24.44 -12.45 -15.63
C THR A 550 25.64 -11.51 -15.53
N ALA A 551 26.40 -11.65 -14.44
CA ALA A 551 27.68 -10.99 -14.23
C ALA A 551 28.70 -12.00 -13.69
N ASN A 552 30.00 -11.78 -13.94
CA ASN A 552 31.04 -12.82 -13.80
C ASN A 552 31.95 -12.70 -12.56
N ASN A 553 31.92 -11.59 -11.82
CA ASN A 553 32.81 -11.33 -10.68
C ASN A 553 32.08 -10.59 -9.55
N PRO A 554 31.44 -11.29 -8.59
CA PRO A 554 31.22 -12.74 -8.58
C PRO A 554 30.17 -13.18 -9.62
N PRO A 555 30.19 -14.47 -10.05
CA PRO A 555 29.14 -15.09 -10.85
C PRO A 555 27.76 -14.90 -10.20
N ARG A 556 26.86 -14.18 -10.86
CA ARG A 556 25.52 -13.89 -10.34
C ARG A 556 24.53 -13.60 -11.45
N ARG A 557 23.24 -13.66 -11.12
CA ARG A 557 22.12 -13.34 -12.00
C ARG A 557 21.36 -12.14 -11.47
N TYR A 558 20.96 -11.23 -12.35
CA TYR A 558 20.03 -10.15 -12.05
C TYR A 558 18.61 -10.74 -12.08
N GLU A 559 17.98 -10.91 -10.92
CA GLU A 559 16.64 -11.51 -10.82
C GLU A 559 15.56 -10.46 -11.05
N ASN A 560 15.76 -9.27 -10.47
CA ASN A 560 14.90 -8.12 -10.68
C ASN A 560 15.73 -6.85 -10.51
N VAL A 561 16.03 -6.20 -11.63
CA VAL A 561 16.84 -5.00 -11.73
C VAL A 561 16.18 -3.82 -11.00
N SER A 562 14.85 -3.71 -11.04
CA SER A 562 14.10 -2.63 -10.38
C SER A 562 14.13 -2.67 -8.85
N SER A 563 14.35 -3.86 -8.26
CA SER A 563 14.46 -4.04 -6.81
C SER A 563 15.87 -4.38 -6.34
N THR A 564 16.87 -4.25 -7.23
CA THR A 564 18.28 -4.61 -6.98
C THR A 564 18.48 -6.06 -6.49
N LEU A 565 17.54 -6.94 -6.86
CA LEU A 565 17.55 -8.34 -6.46
C LEU A 565 18.48 -9.12 -7.37
N GLU A 566 19.51 -9.70 -6.77
CA GLU A 566 20.48 -10.57 -7.45
C GLU A 566 20.49 -11.95 -6.79
N SER A 567 21.04 -12.94 -7.49
CA SER A 567 21.27 -14.26 -6.92
C SER A 567 22.59 -14.88 -7.37
N ILE A 568 23.18 -15.70 -6.50
CA ILE A 568 24.39 -16.48 -6.76
C ILE A 568 24.08 -17.96 -6.54
N SER A 569 24.65 -18.85 -7.37
CA SER A 569 24.46 -20.30 -7.20
C SER A 569 25.21 -20.78 -5.96
N ASP A 570 24.76 -21.86 -5.33
CA ASP A 570 25.46 -22.43 -4.16
C ASP A 570 26.90 -22.82 -4.50
N ALA A 571 27.12 -23.38 -5.70
CA ALA A 571 28.43 -23.80 -6.18
C ALA A 571 29.38 -22.61 -6.37
N ASP A 572 28.86 -21.46 -6.80
CA ASP A 572 29.65 -20.24 -6.92
C ASP A 572 29.84 -19.60 -5.55
N LEU A 573 28.80 -19.45 -4.74
CA LEU A 573 28.91 -18.82 -3.42
C LEU A 573 30.00 -19.48 -2.56
N ARG A 574 30.10 -20.82 -2.58
CA ARG A 574 31.16 -21.56 -1.87
C ARG A 574 32.57 -21.06 -2.25
N LYS A 575 32.81 -20.64 -3.48
CA LYS A 575 34.13 -20.13 -3.93
C LYS A 575 34.34 -18.66 -3.60
N TRP A 576 33.24 -17.90 -3.47
CA TRP A 576 33.25 -16.44 -3.45
C TRP A 576 32.92 -15.84 -2.09
N ILE A 577 32.47 -16.63 -1.12
CA ILE A 577 32.16 -16.17 0.24
C ILE A 577 33.43 -15.77 1.01
N TYR A 578 33.37 -14.62 1.68
CA TYR A 578 34.45 -14.08 2.50
C TYR A 578 34.13 -14.10 3.99
N TRP A 579 32.92 -13.69 4.38
CA TRP A 579 32.41 -13.88 5.74
C TRP A 579 30.88 -13.75 5.79
N TYR A 580 30.26 -14.20 6.88
CA TYR A 580 28.85 -13.90 7.17
C TYR A 580 28.60 -13.70 8.67
N PHE A 581 27.50 -13.04 9.03
CA PHE A 581 27.05 -12.87 10.43
C PHE A 581 25.65 -13.40 10.65
N THR A 582 25.51 -14.34 11.58
CA THR A 582 24.20 -14.83 12.04
C THR A 582 23.90 -14.34 13.44
N PRO A 583 22.68 -13.86 13.72
CA PRO A 583 22.28 -13.55 15.07
C PRO A 583 22.07 -14.86 15.86
N ASP A 584 22.53 -14.89 17.10
CA ASP A 584 22.44 -16.10 17.93
C ASP A 584 20.97 -16.38 18.31
N THR A 585 20.19 -15.33 18.53
CA THR A 585 18.75 -15.33 18.74
C THR A 585 18.02 -14.65 17.58
N ALA A 586 16.73 -14.93 17.42
CA ALA A 586 15.91 -14.16 16.48
C ALA A 586 15.89 -12.68 16.94
N ILE A 587 16.13 -11.75 16.02
CA ILE A 587 15.90 -10.32 16.23
C ILE A 587 14.38 -10.08 16.20
N ILE A 588 13.80 -9.58 17.31
CA ILE A 588 12.33 -9.48 17.52
C ILE A 588 11.84 -8.03 17.38
#